data_AF-A0A7K3VUP6-F1
#
_entry.id   AF-A0A7K3VUP6-F1
#
_cell.length_a   1.000
_cell.length_b   1.000
_cell.length_c   1.000
_cell.angle_alpha   90.00
_cell.angle_beta   90.00
_cell.angle_gamma   90.00
#
_symmetry.space_group_name_H-M   'P 1'
#
loop_
_entity.id
_entity.type
_entity.pdbx_description
1 polymer ?
#
loop_
_entity_poly.entity_id
_entity_poly.type
_entity_poly.pdbx_seq_one_letter_code
_entity_poly.pdbx_strand_id
1 'polypeptide(L)'
;MAVRFALTNSFWPSEIQQALVLESALLSKNKGTSMFKYSNHMSPGQVVDMLNHVLNWLKITGAAPTVAAAAYLIGKAPRTLEAYRAKSDPRQISVDDLLKLFGEAIWTFGQQPADPIMPITVFDESGHVLTRVHSIHSASFIADCTRGSGYYEINPSVWLPVYLRDLPVRTVRKSRLRRLLFSGVVTSRQACKALDCCGYALIAMMLDTPFVDIDAPEEIGLRALEAMATESMGEAA
;
A
#
# COMPACT_ATOMS: atom_id res chain seq x y z
N MET A 1 7.27 -47.88 0.94
CA MET A 1 5.86 -47.62 1.30
C MET A 1 5.64 -46.13 1.15
N ALA A 2 5.13 -45.70 -0.01
CA ALA A 2 4.95 -44.29 -0.38
C ALA A 2 3.47 -43.96 -0.30
N VAL A 3 3.09 -43.04 0.58
CA VAL A 3 1.71 -42.58 0.72
C VAL A 3 1.55 -41.27 -0.04
N ARG A 4 0.86 -41.34 -1.18
CA ARG A 4 0.25 -40.21 -1.88
C ARG A 4 -0.82 -39.60 -0.98
N PHE A 5 -0.75 -38.29 -0.71
CA PHE A 5 -1.94 -37.50 -0.39
C PHE A 5 -2.26 -36.63 -1.59
N ALA A 6 -3.46 -36.87 -2.15
CA ALA A 6 -4.08 -36.04 -3.16
C ALA A 6 -4.50 -34.72 -2.52
N LEU A 7 -3.97 -33.60 -3.01
CA LEU A 7 -4.48 -32.27 -2.74
C LEU A 7 -5.68 -32.04 -3.67
N THR A 8 -6.89 -32.20 -3.15
CA THR A 8 -8.10 -31.80 -3.85
C THR A 8 -8.26 -30.29 -3.81
N ASN A 9 -8.33 -29.71 -5.00
CA ASN A 9 -8.74 -28.34 -5.28
C ASN A 9 -10.17 -28.09 -4.74
N SER A 10 -10.33 -27.41 -3.60
CA SER A 10 -11.59 -26.74 -3.20
C SER A 10 -11.48 -26.15 -1.79
N PHE A 11 -10.82 -25.01 -1.60
CA PHE A 11 -10.66 -24.45 -0.24
C PHE A 11 -10.69 -22.92 -0.16
N TRP A 12 -11.33 -22.27 -1.13
CA TRP A 12 -11.56 -20.82 -1.12
C TRP A 12 -12.98 -20.56 -1.61
N PRO A 13 -13.64 -19.46 -1.17
CA PRO A 13 -14.78 -18.92 -1.89
C PRO A 13 -14.38 -18.75 -3.36
N SER A 14 -15.19 -19.26 -4.29
CA SER A 14 -14.86 -19.31 -5.72
C SER A 14 -14.48 -17.94 -6.28
N GLU A 15 -14.95 -16.86 -5.69
CA GLU A 15 -14.68 -15.48 -6.07
C GLU A 15 -13.27 -15.01 -5.68
N ILE A 16 -12.74 -15.42 -4.53
CA ILE A 16 -11.39 -15.07 -4.05
C ILE A 16 -10.34 -15.95 -4.73
N GLN A 17 -10.66 -17.23 -4.94
CA GLN A 17 -9.83 -18.13 -5.74
C GLN A 17 -9.79 -17.68 -7.19
N GLN A 18 -10.90 -17.23 -7.76
CA GLN A 18 -10.92 -16.64 -9.09
C GLN A 18 -10.13 -15.35 -9.14
N ALA A 19 -10.19 -14.47 -8.12
CA ALA A 19 -9.38 -13.25 -8.09
C ALA A 19 -7.87 -13.53 -8.12
N LEU A 20 -7.37 -14.44 -7.27
CA LEU A 20 -5.95 -14.82 -7.20
C LEU A 20 -5.48 -15.68 -8.39
N VAL A 21 -6.35 -16.54 -8.93
CA VAL A 21 -6.06 -17.32 -10.15
C VAL A 21 -6.14 -16.45 -11.41
N LEU A 22 -7.06 -15.49 -11.48
CA LEU A 22 -7.05 -14.44 -12.52
C LEU A 22 -5.82 -13.57 -12.38
N GLU A 23 -5.39 -13.22 -11.17
CA GLU A 23 -4.18 -12.43 -10.91
C GLU A 23 -2.93 -13.17 -11.38
N SER A 24 -2.74 -14.44 -10.99
CA SER A 24 -1.62 -15.27 -11.49
C SER A 24 -1.70 -15.54 -13.00
N ALA A 25 -2.89 -15.73 -13.57
CA ALA A 25 -3.07 -15.93 -15.02
C ALA A 25 -2.92 -14.62 -15.83
N LEU A 26 -3.28 -13.46 -15.28
CA LEU A 26 -3.04 -12.14 -15.86
C LEU A 26 -1.56 -11.75 -15.76
N LEU A 27 -0.92 -12.02 -14.61
CA LEU A 27 0.53 -11.86 -14.41
C LEU A 27 1.35 -12.80 -15.32
N SER A 28 0.83 -14.00 -15.63
CA SER A 28 1.47 -14.97 -16.52
C SER A 28 1.25 -14.69 -18.01
N LYS A 29 0.09 -14.16 -18.42
CA LYS A 29 -0.26 -13.95 -19.83
C LYS A 29 0.11 -12.56 -20.38
N ASN A 30 0.33 -11.55 -19.53
CA ASN A 30 0.74 -10.20 -19.93
C ASN A 30 2.27 -9.97 -19.85
N LYS A 31 3.09 -10.91 -20.35
CA LYS A 31 4.53 -10.62 -20.56
C LYS A 31 4.80 -9.59 -21.67
N GLY A 32 3.77 -8.99 -22.28
CA GLY A 32 3.91 -8.03 -23.38
C GLY A 32 2.90 -6.87 -23.43
N THR A 33 2.00 -6.71 -22.46
CA THR A 33 0.90 -5.72 -22.52
C THR A 33 0.78 -4.96 -21.20
N SER A 34 1.56 -3.88 -21.10
CA SER A 34 1.37 -2.70 -20.23
C SER A 34 0.83 -2.98 -18.81
N MET A 35 1.69 -3.50 -17.94
CA MET A 35 1.64 -3.16 -16.51
C MET A 35 1.66 -1.62 -16.42
N PHE A 36 0.64 -1.03 -15.81
CA PHE A 36 0.45 0.41 -15.68
C PHE A 36 1.76 1.10 -15.25
N LYS A 37 2.41 1.84 -16.15
CA LYS A 37 3.68 2.51 -15.87
C LYS A 37 3.40 3.88 -15.28
N TYR A 38 3.57 3.99 -13.98
CA TYR A 38 3.62 5.28 -13.32
C TYR A 38 4.93 5.99 -13.66
N SER A 39 4.86 7.31 -13.81
CA SER A 39 6.01 8.19 -13.98
C SER A 39 6.29 8.93 -12.68
N ASN A 40 7.54 9.38 -12.49
CA ASN A 40 7.89 10.27 -11.40
C ASN A 40 7.07 11.56 -11.41
N HIS A 41 6.58 11.97 -12.58
CA HIS A 41 5.70 13.11 -12.77
C HIS A 41 4.42 12.66 -13.46
N MET A 42 3.36 12.43 -12.68
CA MET A 42 2.09 11.92 -13.17
C MET A 42 1.28 12.97 -13.92
N SER A 43 0.79 12.60 -15.11
CA SER A 43 -0.21 13.35 -15.86
C SER A 43 -1.60 13.26 -15.20
N PRO A 44 -2.53 14.18 -15.51
CA PRO A 44 -3.91 14.10 -15.02
C PRO A 44 -4.59 12.76 -15.30
N GLY A 45 -4.34 12.17 -16.49
CA GLY A 45 -4.86 10.86 -16.85
C GLY A 45 -4.35 9.74 -15.92
N GLN A 46 -3.06 9.74 -15.61
CA GLN A 46 -2.49 8.76 -14.67
C GLN A 46 -3.06 8.91 -13.26
N VAL A 47 -3.35 10.14 -12.81
CA VAL A 47 -4.00 10.40 -11.51
C VAL A 47 -5.42 9.83 -11.49
N VAL A 48 -6.19 10.01 -12.56
CA VAL A 48 -7.53 9.42 -12.71
C VAL A 48 -7.47 7.90 -12.68
N ASP A 49 -6.50 7.30 -13.36
CA ASP A 49 -6.33 5.86 -13.38
C ASP A 49 -5.94 5.31 -12.00
N MET A 50 -5.04 6.01 -11.29
CA MET A 50 -4.67 5.69 -9.89
C MET A 50 -5.87 5.79 -8.95
N LEU A 51 -6.72 6.81 -9.13
CA LEU A 51 -7.97 6.95 -8.38
C LEU A 51 -8.93 5.79 -8.67
N ASN A 52 -9.17 5.46 -9.94
CA ASN A 52 -10.03 4.33 -10.30
C ASN A 52 -9.48 3.01 -9.75
N HIS A 53 -8.16 2.85 -9.72
CA HIS A 53 -7.51 1.68 -9.16
C HIS A 53 -7.81 1.51 -7.66
N VAL A 54 -7.63 2.56 -6.85
CA VAL A 54 -7.93 2.48 -5.42
C VAL A 54 -9.43 2.29 -5.15
N LEU A 55 -10.31 2.91 -5.94
CA LEU A 55 -11.75 2.70 -5.81
C LEU A 55 -12.15 1.24 -6.10
N ASN A 56 -11.47 0.59 -7.04
CA ASN A 56 -11.67 -0.83 -7.28
C ASN A 56 -11.20 -1.68 -6.10
N TRP A 57 -10.05 -1.35 -5.49
CA TRP A 57 -9.59 -2.02 -4.27
C TRP A 57 -10.55 -1.84 -3.11
N LEU A 58 -11.03 -0.63 -2.84
CA LEU A 58 -12.02 -0.36 -1.80
C LEU A 58 -13.32 -1.14 -1.99
N LYS A 59 -13.69 -1.39 -3.26
CA LYS A 59 -14.82 -2.27 -3.59
C LYS A 59 -14.51 -3.74 -3.32
N ILE A 60 -13.34 -4.23 -3.75
CA ILE A 60 -12.90 -5.62 -3.54
C ILE A 60 -12.78 -5.93 -2.04
N THR A 61 -12.24 -5.00 -1.26
CA THR A 61 -12.04 -5.19 0.17
C THR A 61 -13.33 -5.06 0.98
N GLY A 62 -14.39 -4.52 0.37
CA GLY A 62 -15.64 -4.18 1.04
C GLY A 62 -15.58 -2.91 1.88
N ALA A 63 -14.43 -2.21 1.93
CA ALA A 63 -14.26 -0.99 2.72
C ALA A 63 -15.18 0.16 2.26
N ALA A 64 -15.31 0.33 0.94
CA ALA A 64 -16.21 1.30 0.35
C ALA A 64 -16.71 0.80 -1.02
N PRO A 65 -17.79 0.01 -1.07
CA PRO A 65 -18.27 -0.64 -2.29
C PRO A 65 -18.88 0.34 -3.31
N THR A 66 -19.12 1.60 -2.93
CA THR A 66 -19.73 2.63 -3.77
C THR A 66 -18.93 3.92 -3.75
N VAL A 67 -19.09 4.74 -4.80
CA VAL A 67 -18.48 6.09 -4.86
C VAL A 67 -18.95 6.96 -3.70
N ALA A 68 -20.20 6.82 -3.26
CA ALA A 68 -20.71 7.57 -2.11
C ALA A 68 -19.98 7.20 -0.81
N ALA A 69 -19.75 5.91 -0.57
CA ALA A 69 -18.98 5.44 0.58
C ALA A 69 -17.52 5.90 0.51
N ALA A 70 -16.88 5.82 -0.67
CA ALA A 70 -15.51 6.28 -0.84
C ALA A 70 -15.37 7.81 -0.64
N ALA A 71 -16.36 8.59 -1.09
CA ALA A 71 -16.39 10.03 -0.88
C ALA A 71 -16.53 10.38 0.62
N TYR A 72 -17.27 9.57 1.39
CA TYR A 72 -17.40 9.73 2.83
C TYR A 72 -16.05 9.57 3.56
N LEU A 73 -15.22 8.59 3.16
CA LEU A 73 -13.88 8.37 3.75
C LEU A 73 -12.98 9.61 3.67
N ILE A 74 -13.14 10.41 2.62
CA ILE A 74 -12.35 11.64 2.38
C ILE A 74 -13.11 12.92 2.71
N GLY A 75 -14.30 12.82 3.34
CA GLY A 75 -15.12 13.97 3.73
C GLY A 75 -15.58 14.82 2.53
N LYS A 76 -15.83 14.21 1.37
CA LYS A 76 -16.30 14.88 0.16
C LYS A 76 -17.72 14.46 -0.21
N ALA A 77 -18.39 15.29 -1.00
CA ALA A 77 -19.66 14.90 -1.61
C ALA A 77 -19.42 13.87 -2.73
N PRO A 78 -20.34 12.90 -2.95
CA PRO A 78 -20.19 11.89 -4.01
C PRO A 78 -19.96 12.50 -5.40
N ARG A 79 -20.66 13.59 -5.73
CA ARG A 79 -20.49 14.33 -6.99
C ARG A 79 -19.08 14.88 -7.20
N THR A 80 -18.35 15.18 -6.13
CA THR A 80 -16.98 15.68 -6.19
C THR A 80 -16.03 14.55 -6.58
N LEU A 81 -16.23 13.36 -6.01
CA LEU A 81 -15.44 12.19 -6.36
C LEU A 81 -15.71 11.72 -7.79
N GLU A 82 -16.96 11.79 -8.26
CA GLU A 82 -17.29 11.53 -9.67
C GLU A 82 -16.61 12.54 -10.62
N ALA A 83 -16.57 13.81 -10.23
CA ALA A 83 -15.85 14.82 -11.00
C ALA A 83 -14.35 14.52 -11.11
N TYR A 84 -13.70 14.08 -10.02
CA TYR A 84 -12.29 13.68 -10.06
C TYR A 84 -12.01 12.50 -11.01
N ARG A 85 -13.01 11.68 -11.32
CA ARG A 85 -12.89 10.54 -12.24
C ARG A 85 -13.15 10.92 -13.70
N ALA A 86 -13.84 12.04 -13.93
CA ALA A 86 -14.22 12.46 -15.26
C ALA A 86 -13.01 13.04 -16.00
N LYS A 87 -12.57 12.37 -17.08
CA LYS A 87 -11.43 12.82 -17.90
C LYS A 87 -11.60 14.23 -18.50
N SER A 88 -12.84 14.68 -18.66
CA SER A 88 -13.17 16.01 -19.18
C SER A 88 -13.19 17.10 -18.10
N ASP A 89 -13.15 16.73 -16.82
CA ASP A 89 -13.18 17.67 -15.71
C ASP A 89 -11.74 18.00 -15.27
N PRO A 90 -11.37 19.29 -15.13
CA PRO A 90 -10.02 19.67 -14.73
C PRO A 90 -9.73 19.41 -13.24
N ARG A 91 -10.75 19.13 -12.41
CA ARG A 91 -10.57 18.92 -10.98
C ARG A 91 -9.86 17.60 -10.71
N GLN A 92 -8.90 17.63 -9.80
CA GLN A 92 -8.17 16.44 -9.35
C GLN A 92 -8.40 16.20 -7.87
N ILE A 93 -8.36 14.92 -7.49
CA ILE A 93 -8.31 14.52 -6.09
C ILE A 93 -7.02 15.05 -5.45
N SER A 94 -7.08 15.49 -4.20
CA SER A 94 -5.85 15.88 -3.49
C SER A 94 -4.96 14.66 -3.23
N VAL A 95 -3.65 14.89 -3.12
CA VAL A 95 -2.67 13.85 -2.74
C VAL A 95 -3.07 13.19 -1.42
N ASP A 96 -3.42 13.99 -0.41
CA ASP A 96 -3.81 13.47 0.91
C ASP A 96 -5.09 12.62 0.86
N ASP A 97 -6.10 13.06 0.10
CA ASP A 97 -7.34 12.29 -0.05
C ASP A 97 -7.09 10.97 -0.79
N LEU A 98 -6.22 10.98 -1.81
CA LEU A 98 -5.84 9.74 -2.51
C LEU A 98 -5.09 8.78 -1.58
N LEU A 99 -4.17 9.27 -0.75
CA LEU A 99 -3.44 8.47 0.23
C LEU A 99 -4.40 7.86 1.26
N LYS A 100 -5.39 8.61 1.74
CA LYS A 100 -6.42 8.09 2.68
C LYS A 100 -7.19 6.91 2.08
N LEU A 101 -7.62 7.01 0.82
CA LEU A 101 -8.32 5.91 0.14
C LEU A 101 -7.45 4.65 0.06
N PHE A 102 -6.16 4.80 -0.25
CA PHE A 102 -5.23 3.66 -0.29
C PHE A 102 -4.97 3.09 1.10
N GLY A 103 -4.79 3.96 2.11
CA GLY A 103 -4.61 3.55 3.50
C GLY A 103 -5.78 2.69 3.99
N GLU A 104 -7.02 3.13 3.71
CA GLU A 104 -8.22 2.38 4.08
C GLU A 104 -8.30 1.03 3.35
N ALA A 105 -7.96 1.00 2.06
CA ALA A 105 -7.93 -0.23 1.29
C ALA A 105 -6.88 -1.22 1.85
N ILE A 106 -5.68 -0.75 2.18
CA ILE A 106 -4.59 -1.57 2.76
C ILE A 106 -4.96 -2.07 4.15
N TRP A 107 -5.52 -1.20 4.99
CA TRP A 107 -5.94 -1.53 6.35
C TRP A 107 -6.99 -2.64 6.33
N THR A 108 -8.04 -2.46 5.52
CA THR A 108 -9.13 -3.43 5.39
C THR A 108 -8.64 -4.74 4.77
N PHE A 109 -7.86 -4.65 3.68
CA PHE A 109 -7.29 -5.84 3.04
C PHE A 109 -6.44 -6.65 4.01
N GLY A 110 -5.53 -6.02 4.75
CA GLY A 110 -4.66 -6.71 5.70
C GLY A 110 -5.42 -7.48 6.78
N GLN A 111 -6.64 -7.05 7.09
CA GLN A 111 -7.53 -7.67 8.07
C GLN A 111 -8.51 -8.69 7.49
N GLN A 112 -8.62 -8.79 6.16
CA GLN A 112 -9.46 -9.81 5.57
C GLN A 112 -8.94 -11.18 6.01
N PRO A 113 -9.81 -12.05 6.55
CA PRO A 113 -9.39 -13.33 7.09
C PRO A 113 -8.86 -14.21 5.95
N ALA A 114 -7.55 -14.38 5.90
CA ALA A 114 -6.93 -15.55 5.30
C ALA A 114 -6.97 -16.66 6.37
N ASP A 115 -8.09 -17.39 6.41
CA ASP A 115 -8.27 -18.52 7.31
C ASP A 115 -7.09 -19.51 7.13
N PRO A 116 -6.45 -20.03 8.21
CA PRO A 116 -6.83 -19.92 9.62
C PRO A 116 -5.93 -19.06 10.51
N ILE A 117 -5.00 -18.27 9.97
CA ILE A 117 -3.98 -17.63 10.81
C ILE A 117 -3.62 -16.23 10.30
N MET A 118 -3.95 -15.22 11.10
CA MET A 118 -3.38 -13.86 11.04
C MET A 118 -2.08 -13.88 11.86
N PRO A 119 -0.92 -14.14 11.23
CA PRO A 119 0.29 -14.49 11.96
C PRO A 119 0.98 -13.25 12.52
N ILE A 120 0.66 -12.06 11.99
CA ILE A 120 1.44 -10.86 12.21
C ILE A 120 0.61 -9.92 13.08
N THR A 121 1.16 -9.50 14.21
CA THR A 121 0.56 -8.50 15.10
C THR A 121 1.27 -7.18 14.86
N VAL A 122 0.52 -6.11 14.64
CA VAL A 122 1.06 -4.76 14.45
C VAL A 122 0.84 -3.96 15.72
N PHE A 123 1.87 -3.23 16.14
CA PHE A 123 1.92 -2.46 17.37
C PHE A 123 2.20 -0.99 17.07
N ASP A 124 1.68 -0.10 17.91
CA ASP A 124 2.11 1.29 17.95
C ASP A 124 3.48 1.45 18.63
N GLU A 125 3.95 2.69 18.72
CA GLU A 125 5.23 3.03 19.37
C GLU A 125 5.27 2.74 20.87
N SER A 126 4.10 2.60 21.52
CA SER A 126 3.97 2.27 22.95
C SER A 126 3.83 0.77 23.20
N GLY A 127 3.79 -0.05 22.16
CA GLY A 127 3.59 -1.49 22.25
C GLY A 127 2.11 -1.90 22.39
N HIS A 128 1.16 -1.00 22.14
CA HIS A 128 -0.25 -1.39 22.07
C HIS A 128 -0.55 -2.07 20.74
N VAL A 129 -1.32 -3.15 20.80
CA VAL A 129 -1.80 -3.85 19.60
C VAL A 129 -2.76 -2.95 18.82
N LEU A 130 -2.42 -2.69 17.57
CA LEU A 130 -3.27 -1.97 16.62
C LEU A 130 -4.21 -2.93 15.90
N THR A 131 -3.64 -4.00 15.34
CA THR A 131 -4.36 -4.98 14.55
C THR A 131 -3.53 -6.25 14.37
N ARG A 132 -4.17 -7.29 13.84
CA ARG A 132 -3.49 -8.47 13.31
C ARG A 132 -3.70 -8.48 11.81
N VAL A 133 -2.72 -8.96 11.05
CA VAL A 133 -2.81 -9.04 9.59
C VAL A 133 -2.21 -10.33 9.06
N HIS A 134 -2.58 -10.68 7.83
CA HIS A 134 -2.07 -11.87 7.13
C HIS A 134 -0.88 -11.58 6.21
N SER A 135 -0.56 -10.31 5.95
CA SER A 135 0.47 -9.90 4.99
C SER A 135 1.52 -9.00 5.64
N ILE A 136 2.80 -9.32 5.41
CA ILE A 136 3.92 -8.50 5.89
C ILE A 136 3.95 -7.11 5.22
N HIS A 137 3.45 -6.98 3.99
CA HIS A 137 3.33 -5.69 3.30
C HIS A 137 2.31 -4.79 4.00
N SER A 138 1.13 -5.33 4.34
CA SER A 138 0.13 -4.61 5.12
C SER A 138 0.63 -4.29 6.52
N ALA A 139 1.32 -5.24 7.17
CA ALA A 139 1.89 -5.02 8.50
C ALA A 139 2.89 -3.86 8.50
N SER A 140 3.83 -3.86 7.55
CA SER A 140 4.82 -2.80 7.39
C SER A 140 4.16 -1.46 7.11
N PHE A 141 3.21 -1.39 6.18
CA PHE A 141 2.50 -0.15 5.87
C PHE A 141 1.78 0.42 7.11
N ILE A 142 1.03 -0.43 7.83
CA ILE A 142 0.25 -0.03 9.00
C ILE A 142 1.17 0.44 10.14
N ALA A 143 2.27 -0.28 10.39
CA ALA A 143 3.28 0.11 11.37
C ALA A 143 3.92 1.46 11.03
N ASP A 144 4.23 1.69 9.75
CA ASP A 144 4.83 2.96 9.31
C ASP A 144 3.85 4.14 9.49
N CYS A 145 2.54 3.92 9.34
CA CYS A 145 1.52 4.95 9.54
C CYS A 145 1.42 5.45 10.99
N THR A 146 1.90 4.71 11.99
CA THR A 146 1.94 5.20 13.37
C THR A 146 3.21 6.03 13.59
N ARG A 147 3.20 7.25 13.03
CA ARG A 147 4.28 8.24 13.15
C ARG A 147 5.67 7.74 12.73
N GLY A 148 5.73 6.70 11.90
CA GLY A 148 6.99 6.08 11.48
C GLY A 148 7.75 5.30 12.55
N SER A 149 7.12 5.04 13.71
CA SER A 149 7.74 4.39 14.88
C SER A 149 7.08 3.07 15.28
N GLY A 150 5.97 2.69 14.65
CA GLY A 150 5.33 1.40 14.89
C GLY A 150 6.19 0.22 14.46
N TYR A 151 5.81 -0.97 14.92
CA TYR A 151 6.49 -2.21 14.57
C TYR A 151 5.49 -3.36 14.45
N TYR A 152 5.95 -4.50 13.96
CA TYR A 152 5.13 -5.71 13.89
C TYR A 152 5.94 -6.92 14.30
N GLU A 153 5.24 -7.92 14.83
CA GLU A 153 5.82 -9.19 15.24
C GLU A 153 5.11 -10.34 14.53
N ILE A 154 5.89 -11.27 14.01
CA ILE A 154 5.38 -12.51 13.43
C ILE A 154 5.29 -13.54 14.56
N ASN A 155 4.11 -14.13 14.74
CA ASN A 155 3.89 -15.18 15.72
C ASN A 155 4.84 -16.36 15.45
N PRO A 156 5.75 -16.69 16.39
CA PRO A 156 6.78 -17.71 16.18
C PRO A 156 6.20 -19.13 16.08
N SER A 157 4.98 -19.35 16.57
CA SER A 157 4.27 -20.63 16.49
C SER A 157 3.66 -20.88 15.11
N VAL A 158 3.71 -19.91 14.20
CA VAL A 158 3.17 -20.05 12.84
C VAL A 158 4.33 -20.24 11.88
N TRP A 159 4.33 -21.38 11.18
CA TRP A 159 5.29 -21.56 10.09
C TRP A 159 4.90 -20.66 8.93
N LEU A 160 5.69 -19.61 8.70
CA LEU A 160 5.68 -18.85 7.46
C LEU A 160 6.90 -19.20 6.61
N PRO A 161 6.74 -19.38 5.28
CA PRO A 161 7.84 -19.37 4.34
C PRO A 161 8.74 -18.14 4.51
N VAL A 162 10.06 -18.29 4.26
CA VAL A 162 11.05 -17.22 4.44
C VAL A 162 10.69 -15.94 3.67
N TYR A 163 10.14 -16.07 2.45
CA TYR A 163 9.71 -14.92 1.65
C TYR A 163 8.51 -14.15 2.22
N LEU A 164 7.85 -14.68 3.26
CA LEU A 164 6.81 -14.01 4.04
C LEU A 164 7.31 -13.52 5.41
N ARG A 165 8.58 -13.82 5.77
CA ARG A 165 9.22 -13.37 7.01
C ARG A 165 10.04 -12.11 6.82
N ASP A 166 10.73 -12.03 5.68
CA ASP A 166 11.58 -10.89 5.36
C ASP A 166 10.88 -9.98 4.35
N LEU A 167 10.97 -8.67 4.58
CA LEU A 167 10.54 -7.68 3.60
C LEU A 167 11.51 -7.70 2.41
N PRO A 168 11.01 -7.82 1.16
CA PRO A 168 11.84 -7.61 -0.01
C PRO A 168 12.53 -6.25 0.04
N VAL A 169 13.75 -6.14 -0.48
CA VAL A 169 14.55 -4.88 -0.50
C VAL A 169 13.73 -3.70 -1.02
N ARG A 170 12.89 -3.93 -2.03
CA ARG A 170 11.97 -2.94 -2.57
C ARG A 170 11.02 -2.41 -1.50
N THR A 171 10.33 -3.29 -0.77
CA THR A 171 9.40 -2.92 0.30
C THR A 171 10.11 -2.26 1.47
N VAL A 172 11.34 -2.69 1.81
CA VAL A 172 12.16 -2.02 2.83
C VAL A 172 12.41 -0.54 2.46
N ARG A 173 12.74 -0.25 1.20
CA ARG A 173 12.91 1.13 0.72
C ARG A 173 11.62 1.95 0.80
N LYS A 174 10.48 1.34 0.46
CA LYS A 174 9.17 1.99 0.60
C LYS A 174 8.82 2.28 2.05
N SER A 175 9.13 1.34 2.96
CA SER A 175 8.95 1.53 4.41
C SER A 175 9.82 2.67 4.94
N ARG A 176 11.10 2.74 4.56
CA ARG A 176 11.98 3.88 4.91
C ARG A 176 11.36 5.22 4.51
N LEU A 177 10.85 5.34 3.28
CA LEU A 177 10.15 6.54 2.82
C LEU A 177 8.91 6.86 3.67
N ARG A 178 8.04 5.86 3.92
CA ARG A 178 6.83 6.03 4.72
C ARG A 178 7.16 6.53 6.13
N ARG A 179 8.17 5.95 6.79
CA ARG A 179 8.58 6.36 8.15
C ARG A 179 9.05 7.82 8.19
N LEU A 180 9.82 8.26 7.20
CA LEU A 180 10.27 9.65 7.09
C LEU A 180 9.10 10.63 6.90
N LEU A 181 8.10 10.26 6.09
CA LEU A 181 6.93 11.10 5.82
C LEU A 181 5.94 11.11 6.99
N PHE A 182 5.62 9.93 7.56
CA PHE A 182 4.63 9.82 8.63
C PHE A 182 5.15 10.30 9.99
N SER A 183 6.46 10.29 10.22
CA SER A 183 7.05 10.95 11.40
C SER A 183 6.91 12.47 11.37
N GLY A 184 6.60 13.05 10.19
CA GLY A 184 6.52 14.49 9.99
C GLY A 184 7.88 15.20 9.95
N VAL A 185 8.99 14.47 10.11
CA VAL A 185 10.35 15.03 10.03
C VAL A 185 10.66 15.51 8.61
N VAL A 186 10.18 14.79 7.60
CA VAL A 186 10.32 15.16 6.19
C VAL A 186 8.94 15.52 5.62
N THR A 187 8.83 16.70 5.02
CA THR A 187 7.63 17.11 4.29
C THR A 187 7.57 16.45 2.91
N SER A 188 6.37 16.25 2.37
CA SER A 188 6.17 15.73 1.01
C SER A 188 6.91 16.56 -0.05
N ARG A 189 7.05 17.87 0.16
CA ARG A 189 7.81 18.76 -0.75
C ARG A 189 9.31 18.44 -0.74
N GLN A 190 9.90 18.22 0.43
CA GLN A 190 11.31 17.82 0.55
C GLN A 190 11.54 16.45 -0.08
N ALA A 191 10.64 15.49 0.20
CA ALA A 191 10.70 14.16 -0.39
C ALA A 191 10.63 14.19 -1.92
N CYS A 192 9.65 14.91 -2.48
CA CYS A 192 9.51 15.10 -3.92
C CYS A 192 10.73 15.75 -4.57
N LYS A 193 11.36 16.72 -3.89
CA LYS A 193 12.59 17.36 -4.40
C LYS A 193 13.78 16.39 -4.42
N ALA A 194 13.94 15.58 -3.38
CA ALA A 194 15.06 14.62 -3.28
C ALA A 194 14.90 13.42 -4.22
N LEU A 195 13.65 13.01 -4.49
CA LEU A 195 13.32 11.86 -5.34
C LEU A 195 12.97 12.24 -6.78
N ASP A 196 13.06 13.52 -7.13
CA ASP A 196 12.60 14.09 -8.40
C ASP A 196 11.22 13.55 -8.82
N CYS A 197 10.21 13.79 -7.99
CA CYS A 197 8.86 13.29 -8.24
C CYS A 197 7.76 14.29 -7.88
N CYS A 198 6.54 14.06 -8.34
CA CYS A 198 5.35 14.80 -7.94
C CYS A 198 4.65 14.12 -6.75
N GLY A 199 3.70 14.82 -6.11
CA GLY A 199 3.02 14.30 -4.91
C GLY A 199 2.26 12.98 -5.15
N TYR A 200 1.67 12.77 -6.33
CA TYR A 200 1.01 11.51 -6.65
C TYR A 200 2.02 10.38 -6.81
N ALA A 201 3.14 10.64 -7.49
CA ALA A 201 4.24 9.67 -7.61
C ALA A 201 4.82 9.30 -6.24
N LEU A 202 4.89 10.26 -5.32
CA LEU A 202 5.29 10.01 -3.94
C LEU A 202 4.36 9.01 -3.23
N ILE A 203 3.03 9.18 -3.34
CA ILE A 203 2.08 8.17 -2.82
C ILE A 203 2.39 6.82 -3.42
N ALA A 204 2.56 6.78 -4.72
CA ALA A 204 2.69 5.55 -5.45
C ALA A 204 4.02 4.82 -5.12
N MET A 205 5.09 5.57 -4.82
CA MET A 205 6.35 5.06 -4.26
C MET A 205 6.21 4.54 -2.82
N MET A 206 5.21 4.98 -2.05
CA MET A 206 4.93 4.47 -0.69
C MET A 206 4.11 3.18 -0.68
N LEU A 207 3.44 2.82 -1.77
CA LEU A 207 2.48 1.71 -1.80
C LEU A 207 3.14 0.43 -2.30
N ASP A 208 2.80 -0.71 -1.69
CA ASP A 208 3.29 -2.03 -2.10
C ASP A 208 2.26 -2.79 -2.96
N THR A 209 2.72 -3.85 -3.62
CA THR A 209 1.84 -4.83 -4.28
C THR A 209 0.91 -5.49 -3.26
N PRO A 210 -0.36 -5.75 -3.59
CA PRO A 210 -0.96 -5.68 -4.93
C PRO A 210 -1.58 -4.31 -5.29
N PHE A 211 -1.48 -3.32 -4.41
CA PHE A 211 -2.13 -2.01 -4.58
C PHE A 211 -1.46 -1.16 -5.65
N VAL A 212 -0.14 -1.12 -5.70
CA VAL A 212 0.59 -0.36 -6.71
C VAL A 212 1.95 -1.03 -6.97
N ASP A 213 2.21 -1.38 -8.23
CA ASP A 213 3.46 -1.99 -8.65
C ASP A 213 4.43 -0.95 -9.26
N ILE A 214 4.93 -0.04 -8.41
CA ILE A 214 5.95 0.97 -8.80
C ILE A 214 7.27 0.68 -8.13
N ASP A 215 8.35 0.92 -8.87
CA ASP A 215 9.72 0.85 -8.38
C ASP A 215 9.87 1.55 -7.04
N ALA A 216 10.70 0.97 -6.18
CA ALA A 216 11.02 1.62 -4.93
C ALA A 216 11.74 2.95 -5.20
N PRO A 217 11.60 3.94 -4.29
CA PRO A 217 12.37 5.18 -4.38
C PRO A 217 13.87 4.88 -4.48
N GLU A 218 14.59 5.71 -5.24
CA GLU A 218 16.02 5.55 -5.44
C GLU A 218 16.78 5.69 -4.12
N GLU A 219 17.79 4.84 -3.94
CA GLU A 219 18.58 4.76 -2.70
C GLU A 219 19.30 6.08 -2.38
N ILE A 220 19.76 6.80 -3.40
CA ILE A 220 20.45 8.09 -3.24
C ILE A 220 19.51 9.12 -2.64
N GLY A 221 18.29 9.23 -3.19
CA GLY A 221 17.28 10.16 -2.67
C GLY A 221 16.84 9.80 -1.27
N LEU A 222 16.65 8.51 -0.96
CA LEU A 222 16.34 8.06 0.40
C LEU A 222 17.42 8.46 1.41
N ARG A 223 18.70 8.22 1.10
CA ARG A 223 19.81 8.59 1.99
C ARG A 223 19.89 10.09 2.23
N ALA A 224 19.60 10.90 1.21
CA ALA A 224 19.53 12.34 1.36
C ALA A 224 18.43 12.76 2.35
N LEU A 225 17.25 12.13 2.28
CA LEU A 225 16.15 12.39 3.21
C LEU A 225 16.46 11.93 4.64
N GLU A 226 17.14 10.80 4.80
CA GLU A 226 17.57 10.32 6.12
C GLU A 226 18.64 11.21 6.75
N ALA A 227 19.55 11.75 5.94
CA ALA A 227 20.52 12.74 6.40
C ALA A 227 19.80 14.02 6.89
N MET A 228 18.85 14.55 6.10
CA MET A 228 18.04 15.70 6.51
C MET A 228 17.26 15.44 7.81
N ALA A 229 16.71 14.23 7.97
CA ALA A 229 16.00 13.84 9.18
C ALA A 229 16.93 13.77 10.40
N THR A 230 18.14 13.23 10.23
CA THR A 230 19.15 13.15 11.28
C THR A 230 19.60 14.54 11.72
N GLU A 231 19.85 15.46 10.78
CA GLU A 231 20.19 16.86 11.07
C GLU A 231 19.07 17.56 11.85
N SER A 232 17.82 17.43 11.39
CA SER A 232 16.66 18.06 12.04
C SER A 232 16.42 17.56 13.48
N MET A 233 16.71 16.27 13.74
CA MET A 233 16.60 15.70 15.08
C MET A 233 17.79 16.09 15.98
N GLY A 234 18.99 16.22 15.41
CA GLY A 234 20.19 16.65 16.13
C GLY A 234 20.18 18.13 16.53
N GLU A 235 19.49 18.98 15.78
CA GLU A 235 19.28 20.40 16.13
C GLU A 235 18.19 20.61 17.20
N ALA A 236 17.34 19.61 17.44
CA ALA A 236 16.25 19.65 18.41
C ALA A 236 16.60 19.06 19.80
N ALA A 237 17.82 18.52 19.96
CA ALA A 237 18.33 17.89 21.18
C ALA A 237 19.32 18.81 21.92
#